data_AF-A0A4D7AF05-F1
#
_entry.id   AF-A0A4D7AF05-F1
#
_cell.length_a   1.000
_cell.length_b   1.000
_cell.length_c   1.000
_cell.angle_alpha   90.00
_cell.angle_beta   90.00
_cell.angle_gamma   90.00
#
_symmetry.space_group_name_H-M   'P 1'
#
loop_
_entity.id
_entity.type
_entity.pdbx_description
1 polymer ?
#
loop_
_entity_poly.entity_id
_entity_poly.type
_entity_poly.pdbx_seq_one_letter_code
_entity_poly.pdbx_strand_id
1 'polypeptide(L)'
;MDTLLFTHGHPDHFSPERLMQYLRYRTVRQVVLPVMEPQHWEILQPFLEERRIQWTLLTARMQTADFQIPGGTVIRPYFTRHIDKAFWNMPHGCYLISFGEKHVLLTADVDYTIETFEQISCVHINAAFVNPLFSMHFEPEHF
;
A
#
# COMPACT_ATOMS: atom_id res chain seq x y z
N MET A 1 7.32 2.49 16.30
CA MET A 1 6.72 2.32 14.95
C MET A 1 7.26 1.02 14.41
N ASP A 2 6.44 -0.04 14.37
CA ASP A 2 6.97 -1.37 14.04
C ASP A 2 7.04 -1.63 12.54
N THR A 3 6.06 -1.12 11.78
CA THR A 3 5.93 -1.38 10.34
C THR A 3 5.69 -0.08 9.57
N LEU A 4 6.38 0.11 8.44
CA LEU A 4 6.01 1.07 7.41
C LEU A 4 5.41 0.34 6.21
N LEU A 5 4.34 0.89 5.65
CA LEU A 5 3.57 0.30 4.55
C LEU A 5 3.41 1.33 3.43
N PHE A 6 3.75 0.94 2.21
CA PHE A 6 3.71 1.78 1.03
C PHE A 6 2.82 1.16 -0.04
N THR A 7 1.97 1.94 -0.72
CA THR A 7 0.96 1.44 -1.66
C THR A 7 1.50 1.18 -3.06
N HIS A 8 2.31 2.10 -3.60
CA HIS A 8 2.88 1.99 -4.95
C HIS A 8 4.09 2.94 -5.13
N GLY A 9 4.77 2.82 -6.27
CA GLY A 9 6.04 3.50 -6.57
C GLY A 9 5.93 4.93 -7.11
N HIS A 10 4.85 5.67 -6.81
CA HIS A 10 4.71 7.07 -7.23
C HIS A 10 5.35 8.03 -6.20
N PRO A 11 5.97 9.17 -6.59
CA PRO A 11 6.83 9.96 -5.69
C PRO A 11 6.18 10.58 -4.45
N ASP A 12 4.88 10.80 -4.47
CA ASP A 12 4.09 11.27 -3.31
C ASP A 12 3.73 10.12 -2.35
N HIS A 13 3.71 8.88 -2.83
CA HIS A 13 3.50 7.67 -2.03
C HIS A 13 4.80 7.03 -1.54
N PHE A 14 5.86 7.00 -2.36
CA PHE A 14 7.12 6.34 -2.04
C PHE A 14 8.32 7.07 -2.65
N SER A 15 9.36 7.23 -1.83
CA SER A 15 10.71 7.63 -2.26
C SER A 15 11.74 6.87 -1.42
N PRO A 16 12.71 6.18 -2.04
CA PRO A 16 13.81 5.53 -1.33
C PRO A 16 14.59 6.51 -0.46
N GLU A 17 14.85 7.72 -0.97
CA GLU A 17 15.61 8.76 -0.28
C GLU A 17 14.88 9.22 0.98
N ARG A 18 13.56 9.48 0.88
CA ARG A 18 12.73 9.86 2.02
C ARG A 18 12.62 8.74 3.04
N LEU A 19 12.46 7.49 2.58
CA LEU A 19 12.44 6.32 3.46
C LEU A 19 13.76 6.20 4.23
N MET A 20 14.90 6.25 3.53
CA MET A 20 16.21 6.18 4.16
C MET A 20 16.43 7.35 5.13
N GLN A 21 16.03 8.57 4.77
CA GLN A 21 16.09 9.74 5.65
C GLN A 21 15.28 9.52 6.93
N TYR A 22 14.05 9.00 6.82
CA TYR A 22 13.22 8.69 7.97
C TYR A 22 13.86 7.61 8.86
N LEU A 23 14.37 6.52 8.27
CA LEU A 23 14.98 5.39 8.97
C LEU A 23 16.33 5.71 9.63
N ARG A 24 16.99 6.82 9.28
CA ARG A 24 18.18 7.30 10.00
C ARG A 24 17.86 7.72 11.44
N TYR A 25 16.65 8.21 11.69
CA TYR A 25 16.25 8.79 12.98
C TYR A 25 15.17 7.99 13.71
N ARG A 26 14.65 6.93 13.09
CA ARG A 26 13.54 6.14 13.60
C ARG A 26 13.86 4.65 13.51
N THR A 27 13.64 3.96 14.62
CA THR A 27 13.68 2.49 14.64
C THR A 27 12.37 1.95 14.08
N VAL A 28 12.48 1.19 12.99
CA VAL A 28 11.39 0.46 12.35
C VAL A 28 11.83 -0.99 12.22
N ARG A 29 10.95 -1.93 12.56
CA ARG A 29 11.28 -3.37 12.49
C ARG A 29 11.17 -3.89 11.06
N GLN A 30 10.15 -3.45 10.33
CA GLN A 30 9.94 -3.91 8.97
C GLN A 30 9.34 -2.84 8.05
N VAL A 31 9.60 -2.99 6.75
CA VAL A 31 9.04 -2.15 5.69
C VAL A 31 8.38 -3.02 4.63
N VAL A 32 7.20 -2.61 4.16
CA VAL A 32 6.50 -3.25 3.06
C VAL A 32 6.57 -2.30 1.88
N LEU A 33 7.35 -2.68 0.88
CA LEU A 33 7.80 -1.82 -0.21
C LEU A 33 7.02 -2.10 -1.50
N PRO A 34 6.75 -1.07 -2.33
CA PRO A 34 6.20 -1.29 -3.65
C PRO A 34 7.29 -1.82 -4.59
N VAL A 35 6.90 -2.34 -5.75
CA VAL A 35 7.87 -2.52 -6.84
C VAL A 35 8.46 -1.16 -7.21
N MET A 36 9.77 -1.14 -7.39
CA MET A 36 10.53 0.06 -7.72
C MET A 36 11.55 -0.26 -8.80
N GLU A 37 12.09 0.79 -9.42
CA GLU A 37 13.17 0.68 -10.39
C GLU A 37 14.41 0.02 -9.77
N PRO A 38 15.16 -0.81 -10.53
CA PRO A 38 16.34 -1.53 -10.00
C PRO A 38 17.37 -0.61 -9.34
N GLN A 39 17.62 0.57 -9.92
CA GLN A 39 18.56 1.56 -9.38
C GLN A 39 18.18 2.04 -7.96
N HIS A 40 16.89 2.14 -7.66
CA HIS A 40 16.41 2.50 -6.32
C HIS A 40 16.61 1.35 -5.34
N TRP A 41 16.43 0.11 -5.81
CA TRP A 41 16.63 -1.09 -5.01
C TRP A 41 18.10 -1.30 -4.64
N GLU A 42 19.02 -1.09 -5.59
CA GLU A 42 20.46 -1.20 -5.37
C GLU A 42 20.98 -0.27 -4.25
N ILE A 43 20.34 0.89 -4.08
CA ILE A 43 20.68 1.85 -3.01
C ILE A 43 19.98 1.48 -1.69
N LEU A 44 18.70 1.11 -1.75
CA LEU A 44 17.90 0.87 -0.56
C LEU A 44 18.23 -0.44 0.14
N GLN A 45 18.50 -1.52 -0.61
CA GLN A 45 18.73 -2.85 -0.05
C GLN A 45 19.90 -2.88 0.94
N PRO A 46 21.12 -2.39 0.60
CA PRO A 46 22.25 -2.43 1.53
C PRO A 46 21.97 -1.64 2.82
N PHE A 47 21.23 -0.54 2.72
CA PHE A 47 20.86 0.28 3.88
C PHE A 47 19.89 -0.44 4.82
N LEU A 48 18.91 -1.18 4.29
CA LEU A 48 18.00 -1.99 5.09
C LEU A 48 18.72 -3.17 5.75
N GLU A 49 19.63 -3.82 5.02
CA GLU A 49 20.48 -4.91 5.53
C GLU A 49 21.38 -4.46 6.68
N GLU A 50 22.11 -3.35 6.51
CA GLU A 50 22.98 -2.77 7.54
C GLU A 50 22.22 -2.51 8.84
N ARG A 51 20.98 -2.05 8.72
CA ARG A 51 20.11 -1.73 9.86
C ARG A 51 19.29 -2.92 10.37
N ARG A 52 19.42 -4.10 9.76
CA ARG A 52 18.66 -5.32 10.08
C ARG A 52 17.14 -5.09 10.06
N ILE A 53 16.68 -4.25 9.13
CA ILE A 53 15.25 -3.99 8.92
C ILE A 53 14.72 -5.07 8.00
N GLN A 54 13.63 -5.74 8.38
CA GLN A 54 13.00 -6.73 7.51
C GLN A 54 12.25 -6.02 6.38
N TRP A 55 12.24 -6.59 5.17
CA TRP A 55 11.45 -6.02 4.08
C TRP A 55 10.60 -7.08 3.36
N THR A 56 9.47 -6.63 2.84
CA THR A 56 8.62 -7.40 1.93
C THR A 56 8.38 -6.56 0.68
N LEU A 57 8.70 -7.11 -0.50
CA LEU A 57 8.40 -6.46 -1.77
C LEU A 57 7.03 -6.90 -2.26
N LEU A 58 6.12 -5.94 -2.44
CA LEU A 58 4.79 -6.19 -2.95
C LEU A 58 4.85 -6.45 -4.43
N THR A 59 4.74 -7.72 -4.79
CA THR A 59 4.64 -8.11 -6.19
C THR A 59 3.21 -8.51 -6.51
N ALA A 60 2.78 -8.27 -7.75
CA ALA A 60 1.46 -8.70 -8.22
C ALA A 60 1.25 -10.24 -8.16
N ARG A 61 2.27 -11.04 -7.81
CA ARG A 61 2.14 -12.48 -7.54
C ARG A 61 1.71 -12.78 -6.10
N MET A 62 1.77 -11.81 -5.19
CA MET A 62 1.36 -11.94 -3.79
C MET A 62 -0.16 -11.73 -3.60
N GLN A 63 -0.98 -12.01 -4.62
CA GLN A 63 -2.38 -11.53 -4.74
C GLN A 63 -3.32 -11.83 -3.56
N THR A 64 -2.93 -12.65 -2.59
CA THR A 64 -3.77 -13.04 -1.45
C THR A 64 -2.99 -13.40 -0.18
N ALA A 65 -1.68 -13.17 -0.13
CA ALA A 65 -0.88 -13.58 1.02
C ALA A 65 -1.03 -12.57 2.16
N ASP A 66 -1.87 -12.90 3.12
CA ASP A 66 -1.94 -12.21 4.40
C ASP A 66 -0.57 -12.22 5.06
N PHE A 67 -0.12 -11.07 5.53
CA PHE A 67 1.03 -11.00 6.41
C PHE A 67 0.63 -10.40 7.74
N GLN A 68 1.08 -11.07 8.79
CA GLN A 68 0.87 -10.63 10.15
C GLN A 68 1.97 -9.64 10.52
N ILE A 69 1.56 -8.52 11.10
CA ILE A 69 2.49 -7.59 11.74
C ILE A 69 2.36 -7.71 13.27
N PRO A 70 3.37 -7.27 14.04
CA PRO A 70 3.33 -7.36 15.50
C PRO A 70 2.03 -6.80 16.09
N GLY A 71 1.49 -7.47 17.12
CA GLY A 71 0.22 -7.09 17.75
C GLY A 71 -1.03 -7.74 17.15
N GLY A 72 -0.87 -8.78 16.31
CA GLY A 72 -2.01 -9.56 15.78
C GLY A 72 -2.77 -8.87 14.66
N THR A 73 -2.21 -7.79 14.10
CA THR A 73 -2.79 -7.10 12.95
C THR A 73 -2.47 -7.88 11.67
N VAL A 74 -3.48 -8.10 10.85
CA VAL A 74 -3.35 -8.78 9.56
C VAL A 74 -3.45 -7.74 8.45
N ILE A 75 -2.49 -7.73 7.53
CA ILE A 75 -2.54 -6.90 6.33
C ILE A 75 -2.74 -7.82 5.14
N ARG A 76 -3.79 -7.55 4.37
CA ARG A 76 -4.06 -8.20 3.10
C ARG A 76 -3.89 -7.20 1.95
N PRO A 77 -2.91 -7.40 1.05
CA PRO A 77 -2.74 -6.57 -0.12
C PRO A 77 -3.73 -6.94 -1.23
N TYR A 78 -4.21 -5.93 -1.94
CA TYR A 78 -5.10 -6.04 -3.10
C TYR A 78 -4.51 -5.24 -4.25
N PHE A 79 -4.03 -5.94 -5.28
CA PHE A 79 -3.47 -5.26 -6.44
C PHE A 79 -4.58 -4.78 -7.36
N THR A 80 -4.51 -3.51 -7.72
CA THR A 80 -5.53 -2.76 -8.46
C THR A 80 -4.83 -1.90 -9.50
N ARG A 81 -5.58 -1.34 -10.45
CA ARG A 81 -5.08 -0.30 -11.33
C ARG A 81 -5.02 1.05 -10.62
N HIS A 82 -4.03 1.84 -11.03
CA HIS A 82 -3.96 3.25 -10.69
C HIS A 82 -5.00 4.06 -11.50
N ILE A 83 -5.56 5.11 -10.92
CA ILE A 83 -6.59 5.97 -11.54
C ILE A 83 -6.13 6.61 -12.85
N ASP A 84 -4.86 7.02 -12.90
CA ASP A 84 -4.24 7.50 -14.12
C ASP A 84 -3.65 6.32 -14.93
N LYS A 85 -4.13 6.20 -16.17
CA LYS A 85 -3.74 5.17 -17.16
C LYS A 85 -2.25 5.16 -17.47
N ALA A 86 -1.56 6.29 -17.32
CA ALA A 86 -0.12 6.36 -17.50
C ALA A 86 0.64 5.41 -16.56
N PHE A 87 0.05 5.07 -15.41
CA PHE A 87 0.69 4.24 -14.38
C PHE A 87 0.13 2.81 -14.28
N TRP A 88 -0.68 2.36 -15.26
CA TRP A 88 -1.27 1.01 -15.22
C TRP A 88 -0.26 -0.14 -15.25
N ASN A 89 0.96 0.11 -15.74
CA ASN A 89 2.04 -0.88 -15.72
C ASN A 89 2.78 -0.94 -14.37
N MET A 90 2.52 0.01 -13.47
CA MET A 90 3.06 0.01 -12.12
C MET A 90 2.15 -0.80 -11.19
N PRO A 91 2.69 -1.76 -10.41
CA PRO A 91 1.92 -2.44 -9.38
C PRO A 91 1.37 -1.43 -8.36
N HIS A 92 0.05 -1.33 -8.27
CA HIS A 92 -0.64 -0.50 -7.30
C HIS A 92 -1.40 -1.36 -6.29
N GLY A 93 -1.15 -1.12 -5.00
CA GLY A 93 -1.72 -1.90 -3.90
C GLY A 93 -2.70 -1.09 -3.05
N CYS A 94 -3.89 -1.64 -2.85
CA CYS A 94 -4.78 -1.32 -1.74
C CYS A 94 -4.51 -2.28 -0.57
N TYR A 95 -4.90 -1.89 0.65
CA TYR A 95 -4.77 -2.75 1.83
C TYR A 95 -6.05 -2.87 2.61
N LEU A 96 -6.43 -4.09 2.96
CA LEU A 96 -7.32 -4.34 4.07
C LEU A 96 -6.48 -4.62 5.31
N ILE A 97 -6.56 -3.74 6.29
CA ILE A 97 -5.89 -3.87 7.58
C ILE A 97 -6.92 -4.34 8.61
N SER A 98 -6.67 -5.50 9.21
CA SER A 98 -7.59 -6.15 10.13
C SER A 98 -7.01 -6.20 11.54
N PHE A 99 -7.77 -5.69 12.50
CA PHE A 99 -7.51 -5.72 13.94
C PHE A 99 -8.61 -6.55 14.60
N GLY A 100 -8.44 -7.88 14.62
CA GLY A 100 -9.53 -8.79 14.98
C GLY A 100 -10.71 -8.65 14.00
N GLU A 101 -11.88 -8.31 14.52
CA GLU A 101 -13.11 -8.10 13.73
C GLU A 101 -13.24 -6.69 13.13
N LYS A 102 -12.25 -5.81 13.36
CA LYS A 102 -12.24 -4.46 12.80
C LYS A 102 -11.41 -4.40 11.53
N HIS A 103 -11.99 -3.87 10.47
CA HIS A 103 -11.36 -3.79 9.16
C HIS A 103 -11.29 -2.34 8.65
N VAL A 104 -10.09 -1.92 8.26
CA VAL A 104 -9.83 -0.60 7.66
C VAL A 104 -9.29 -0.80 6.25
N LEU A 105 -9.91 -0.13 5.26
CA LEU A 105 -9.49 -0.17 3.87
C LEU A 105 -8.63 1.06 3.54
N LEU A 106 -7.45 0.84 2.95
CA LEU A 106 -6.62 1.89 2.35
C LEU A 106 -6.63 1.73 0.84
N THR A 107 -7.13 2.72 0.10
CA THR A 107 -7.28 2.60 -1.36
C THR A 107 -6.21 3.31 -2.16
N ALA A 108 -5.49 4.27 -1.58
CA ALA A 108 -4.60 5.18 -2.32
C ALA A 108 -5.26 5.66 -3.63
N ASP A 109 -4.56 5.54 -4.75
CA ASP A 109 -4.93 6.10 -6.05
C ASP A 109 -5.55 5.05 -6.96
N VAL A 110 -6.37 4.18 -6.39
CA VAL A 110 -7.09 3.16 -7.14
C VAL A 110 -8.01 3.77 -8.21
N ASP A 111 -8.11 3.09 -9.35
CA ASP A 111 -9.11 3.39 -10.38
C ASP A 111 -10.50 2.90 -9.95
N TYR A 112 -11.29 3.79 -9.34
CA TYR A 112 -12.65 3.50 -8.91
C TYR A 112 -13.67 3.37 -10.04
N THR A 113 -13.28 3.65 -11.29
CA THR A 113 -14.19 3.55 -12.44
C THR A 113 -14.22 2.14 -13.03
N ILE A 114 -13.18 1.33 -12.77
CA ILE A 114 -13.02 -0.01 -13.33
C ILE A 114 -12.84 -1.08 -12.23
N GLU A 115 -12.19 -0.75 -11.11
CA GLU A 115 -11.95 -1.72 -10.04
C GLU A 115 -13.20 -1.93 -9.18
N THR A 116 -13.59 -3.20 -9.00
CA THR A 116 -14.87 -3.57 -8.38
C THR A 116 -14.75 -3.97 -6.91
N PHE A 117 -13.53 -4.17 -6.39
CA PHE A 117 -13.27 -4.65 -5.03
C PHE A 117 -13.99 -5.96 -4.67
N GLU A 118 -14.32 -6.80 -5.66
CA GLU A 118 -15.11 -8.03 -5.46
C GLU A 118 -14.51 -8.97 -4.40
N GLN A 119 -13.17 -8.99 -4.29
CA GLN A 119 -12.40 -9.80 -3.34
C GLN A 119 -12.65 -9.43 -1.86
N ILE A 120 -13.26 -8.27 -1.58
CA ILE A 120 -13.66 -7.82 -0.24
C ILE A 120 -15.17 -7.56 -0.10
N SER A 121 -15.97 -7.93 -1.10
CA SER A 121 -17.42 -7.67 -1.11
C SER A 121 -18.16 -8.25 0.11
N CYS A 122 -17.67 -9.35 0.68
CA CYS A 122 -18.25 -9.99 1.86
C CYS A 122 -17.62 -9.53 3.20
N VAL A 123 -16.71 -8.55 3.18
CA VAL A 123 -16.04 -8.05 4.38
C VAL A 123 -16.71 -6.78 4.87
N HIS A 124 -17.06 -6.72 6.16
CA HIS A 124 -17.56 -5.50 6.76
C HIS A 124 -16.43 -4.50 7.00
N ILE A 125 -16.41 -3.39 6.24
CA ILE A 125 -15.41 -2.33 6.38
C ILE A 125 -15.86 -1.31 7.42
N ASN A 126 -15.07 -1.11 8.47
CA ASN A 126 -15.38 -0.12 9.51
C ASN A 126 -14.96 1.30 9.14
N ALA A 127 -13.87 1.43 8.38
CA ALA A 127 -13.39 2.72 7.88
C ALA A 127 -12.65 2.52 6.56
N ALA A 128 -12.71 3.53 5.68
CA ALA A 128 -11.96 3.55 4.44
C ALA A 128 -11.23 4.89 4.28
N PHE A 129 -9.98 4.83 3.86
CA PHE A 129 -9.20 5.98 3.42
C PHE A 129 -9.18 5.97 1.90
N VAL A 130 -9.92 6.91 1.31
CA VAL A 130 -10.11 7.04 -0.13
C VAL A 130 -9.45 8.32 -0.64
N ASN A 131 -8.94 8.27 -1.88
CA ASN A 131 -8.45 9.48 -2.53
C ASN A 131 -9.64 10.46 -2.71
N PRO A 132 -9.52 11.75 -2.32
CA PRO A 132 -10.60 12.74 -2.49
C PRO A 132 -11.12 12.90 -3.92
N LEU A 133 -10.33 12.54 -4.94
CA LEU A 133 -10.77 12.49 -6.35
C LEU A 133 -12.02 11.62 -6.53
N PHE A 134 -12.24 10.62 -5.67
CA PHE A 134 -13.49 9.85 -5.64
C PHE A 134 -14.72 10.74 -5.50
N SER A 135 -14.64 11.84 -4.75
CA SER A 135 -15.78 12.72 -4.47
C SER A 135 -16.02 13.76 -5.57
N MET A 136 -15.03 14.04 -6.43
CA MET A 136 -15.15 15.07 -7.48
C MET A 136 -15.97 14.61 -8.69
N HIS A 137 -16.34 13.34 -8.76
CA HIS A 137 -17.24 12.79 -9.79
C HIS A 137 -18.63 12.42 -9.25
N PHE A 138 -18.93 12.72 -7.99
CA PHE A 138 -20.31 12.71 -7.49
C PHE A 138 -20.99 14.04 -7.88
N GLU A 139 -21.49 14.10 -9.11
CA GLU A 139 -22.48 15.11 -9.50
C GLU A 139 -23.77 14.86 -8.68
N PRO A 140 -24.30 15.85 -7.94
CA PRO A 140 -25.45 15.68 -7.04
C PRO A 140 -26.80 15.64 -7.77
N GLU A 141 -26.88 15.10 -9.00
CA GLU A 141 -28.09 15.22 -9.84
C GLU A 141 -29.05 14.02 -9.82
N HIS A 142 -28.79 12.98 -9.03
CA HIS A 142 -29.70 11.83 -8.93
C HIS A 142 -29.99 11.41 -7.48
N PHE A 143 -30.83 12.21 -6.80
CA PHE A 143 -31.71 11.78 -5.72
C PHE A 143 -33.14 12.20 -6.04
#